data_AF-A0AAJ2DT73-F1
#
_entry.id   AF-A0AAJ2DT73-F1
#
_cell.length_a   1.000
_cell.length_b   1.000
_cell.length_c   1.000
_cell.angle_alpha   90.00
_cell.angle_beta   90.00
_cell.angle_gamma   90.00
#
_symmetry.space_group_name_H-M   'P 1'
#
loop_
_entity.id
_entity.type
_entity.pdbx_description
1 polymer ?
#
loop_
_entity_poly.entity_id
_entity_poly.type
_entity_poly.pdbx_seq_one_letter_code
_entity_poly.pdbx_strand_id
1 'polypeptide(L)'
;MPIHRMMIVAAAAALALSSGSAFAGWARGGTAYTARGEYNGAHFGSCGGESCSHAGGVVNPWGGVATNSGTVTRTAPGQFSNSGTAYGPYGRSVQHAGDTSCAGGACSHTGSMTGPGGNTATTANTVTRSAPGQYSSSGSVTGPNGNTSTHTAFTNCAGYTCNRYGAVDTAGGGTVAHSGSATSVAPGVVVTSGSATATNVSHSTTVVTGATVSTAAVIVAPPPPPPATVYVAPAQQPAVWVPGHWVGTVWVPAHWA
;
A
#
# COMPACT_ATOMS: atom_id res chain seq x y z
N MET A 1 8.74 16.25 -54.82
CA MET A 1 7.92 16.54 -53.62
C MET A 1 8.72 16.25 -52.33
N PRO A 2 9.73 17.04 -51.90
CA PRO A 2 10.76 16.33 -51.13
C PRO A 2 11.40 16.98 -49.89
N ILE A 3 10.89 18.04 -49.26
CA ILE A 3 11.45 18.47 -47.94
C ILE A 3 10.37 18.96 -46.97
N HIS A 4 9.50 19.88 -47.39
CA HIS A 4 8.46 20.44 -46.51
C HIS A 4 7.47 19.40 -45.99
N ARG A 5 7.05 18.44 -46.82
CA ARG A 5 6.14 17.37 -46.39
C ARG A 5 6.81 16.36 -45.45
N MET A 6 8.11 16.12 -45.57
CA MET A 6 8.87 15.27 -44.65
C MET A 6 9.08 15.93 -43.28
N MET A 7 9.37 17.24 -43.26
CA MET A 7 9.50 18.01 -42.01
C MET A 7 8.19 18.05 -41.22
N ILE A 8 7.04 18.18 -41.91
CA ILE A 8 5.72 18.20 -41.26
C ILE A 8 5.36 16.82 -40.69
N VAL A 9 5.67 15.72 -41.41
CA VAL A 9 5.44 14.36 -40.91
C VAL A 9 6.37 14.02 -39.73
N ALA A 10 7.64 14.46 -39.77
CA ALA A 10 8.58 14.28 -38.67
C ALA A 10 8.19 15.09 -37.42
N ALA A 11 7.71 16.33 -37.60
CA ALA A 11 7.20 17.16 -36.51
C ALA A 11 5.91 16.58 -35.92
N ALA A 12 4.96 16.12 -36.75
CA ALA A 12 3.73 15.48 -36.31
C ALA A 12 4.00 14.14 -35.58
N ALA A 13 4.98 13.36 -36.04
CA ALA A 13 5.45 12.16 -35.33
C ALA A 13 6.12 12.53 -34.00
N ALA A 14 6.97 13.55 -33.95
CA ALA A 14 7.60 14.02 -32.71
C ALA A 14 6.57 14.58 -31.71
N LEU A 15 5.55 15.30 -32.17
CA LEU A 15 4.45 15.84 -31.37
C LEU A 15 3.48 14.74 -30.89
N ALA A 16 3.29 13.67 -31.68
CA ALA A 16 2.53 12.49 -31.27
C ALA A 16 3.32 11.61 -30.27
N LEU A 17 4.64 11.49 -30.43
CA LEU A 17 5.52 10.81 -29.47
C LEU A 17 5.71 11.64 -28.17
N SER A 18 5.64 12.97 -28.23
CA SER A 18 5.70 13.83 -27.03
C SER A 18 4.36 13.96 -26.30
N SER A 19 3.25 13.53 -26.92
CA SER A 19 1.91 13.53 -26.32
C SER A 19 1.51 12.17 -25.73
N GLY A 20 2.41 11.17 -25.80
CA GLY A 20 2.22 9.83 -25.24
C GLY A 20 2.90 9.66 -23.88
N SER A 21 2.08 9.69 -22.83
CA SER A 21 2.35 9.26 -21.44
C SER A 21 3.38 10.03 -20.61
N ALA A 22 2.88 10.69 -19.56
CA ALA A 22 3.65 10.92 -18.35
C ALA A 22 4.15 9.56 -17.83
N PHE A 23 5.46 9.30 -17.92
CA PHE A 23 6.10 8.14 -17.32
C PHE A 23 6.00 8.27 -15.80
N ALA A 24 4.90 7.81 -15.21
CA ALA A 24 4.76 7.67 -13.77
C ALA A 24 5.48 6.37 -13.36
N GLY A 25 6.80 6.43 -13.30
CA GLY A 25 7.62 5.39 -12.70
C GLY A 25 7.57 5.51 -11.18
N TRP A 26 7.45 4.39 -10.48
CA TRP A 26 7.46 4.36 -9.03
C TRP A 26 8.17 3.11 -8.53
N ALA A 27 8.83 3.24 -7.39
CA ALA A 27 9.46 2.13 -6.68
C ALA A 27 9.19 2.28 -5.19
N ARG A 28 8.94 1.16 -4.52
CA ARG A 28 8.69 1.11 -3.08
C ARG A 28 9.32 -0.17 -2.52
N GLY A 29 9.89 -0.04 -1.33
CA GLY A 29 10.35 -1.16 -0.52
C GLY A 29 9.63 -1.18 0.82
N GLY A 30 9.64 -2.31 1.50
CA GLY A 30 9.08 -2.43 2.84
C GLY A 30 9.44 -3.74 3.51
N THR A 31 9.39 -3.73 4.84
CA THR A 31 9.61 -4.90 5.67
C THR A 31 8.32 -5.29 6.39
N ALA A 32 8.03 -6.58 6.41
CA ALA A 32 6.90 -7.14 7.14
C ALA A 32 7.41 -8.12 8.19
N TYR A 33 7.06 -7.90 9.45
CA TYR A 33 7.40 -8.79 10.56
C TYR A 33 6.26 -9.75 10.81
N THR A 34 6.58 -11.04 10.85
CA THR A 34 5.61 -12.10 11.17
C THR A 34 6.16 -12.95 12.31
N ALA A 35 5.32 -13.81 12.89
CA ALA A 35 5.78 -14.82 13.86
C ALA A 35 6.87 -15.76 13.29
N ARG A 36 7.03 -15.81 11.96
CA ARG A 36 8.04 -16.63 11.29
C ARG A 36 9.33 -15.86 10.94
N GLY A 37 9.40 -14.57 11.24
CA GLY A 37 10.55 -13.70 10.96
C GLY A 37 10.22 -12.52 10.04
N GLU A 38 11.29 -11.83 9.63
CA GLU A 38 11.26 -10.63 8.78
C GLU A 38 11.22 -10.97 7.28
N TYR A 39 10.30 -10.33 6.57
CA TYR A 39 10.16 -10.42 5.12
C TYR A 39 10.50 -9.08 4.49
N ASN A 40 11.47 -9.09 3.58
CA ASN A 40 11.98 -7.88 2.91
C ASN A 40 11.47 -7.84 1.47
N GLY A 41 10.69 -6.83 1.13
CA GLY A 41 10.08 -6.71 -0.19
C GLY A 41 10.47 -5.43 -0.92
N ALA A 42 10.56 -5.53 -2.25
CA ALA A 42 10.72 -4.38 -3.14
C ALA A 42 9.84 -4.58 -4.38
N HIS A 43 9.29 -3.48 -4.88
CA HIS A 43 8.47 -3.48 -6.09
C HIS A 43 8.61 -2.16 -6.83
N PHE A 44 8.48 -2.23 -8.15
CA PHE A 44 8.51 -1.09 -9.03
C PHE A 44 7.43 -1.24 -10.11
N GLY A 45 7.06 -0.12 -10.70
CA GLY A 45 6.17 -0.10 -11.83
C GLY A 45 6.36 1.15 -12.69
N SER A 46 5.85 1.07 -13.90
CA SER A 46 5.85 2.17 -14.86
C SER A 46 4.59 2.10 -15.69
N CYS A 47 4.07 3.27 -16.07
CA CYS A 47 2.88 3.37 -16.91
C CYS A 47 3.19 4.14 -18.19
N GLY A 48 2.62 3.66 -19.30
CA GLY A 48 2.65 4.30 -20.60
C GLY A 48 1.58 3.73 -21.51
N GLY A 49 0.98 4.57 -22.36
CA GLY A 49 -0.01 4.12 -23.36
C GLY A 49 -1.12 3.22 -22.79
N GLU A 50 -1.83 3.70 -21.76
CA GLU A 50 -2.94 3.01 -21.07
C GLU A 50 -2.58 1.72 -20.33
N SER A 51 -1.31 1.33 -20.36
CA SER A 51 -0.79 0.14 -19.69
C SER A 51 0.19 0.51 -18.59
N CYS A 52 0.18 -0.27 -17.53
CA CYS A 52 1.14 -0.20 -16.45
C CYS A 52 1.80 -1.57 -16.29
N SER A 53 3.12 -1.60 -16.33
CA SER A 53 3.90 -2.78 -16.00
C SER A 53 4.37 -2.69 -14.57
N HIS A 54 4.39 -3.81 -13.86
CA HIS A 54 4.95 -3.89 -12.52
C HIS A 54 5.84 -5.12 -12.39
N ALA A 55 6.81 -5.02 -11.49
CA ALA A 55 7.50 -6.19 -10.98
C ALA A 55 7.92 -5.95 -9.53
N GLY A 56 8.01 -7.03 -8.78
CA GLY A 56 8.48 -6.98 -7.41
C GLY A 56 8.83 -8.35 -6.89
N GLY A 57 9.37 -8.38 -5.68
CA GLY A 57 9.66 -9.60 -4.99
C GLY A 57 9.77 -9.41 -3.50
N VAL A 58 9.74 -10.54 -2.80
CA VAL A 58 9.91 -10.62 -1.36
C VAL A 58 10.89 -11.74 -1.05
N VAL A 59 11.84 -11.42 -0.16
CA VAL A 59 12.76 -12.38 0.43
C VAL A 59 12.23 -12.75 1.80
N ASN A 60 12.15 -14.05 2.06
CA ASN A 60 11.73 -14.58 3.35
C ASN A 60 12.93 -14.74 4.32
N PRO A 61 12.67 -14.99 5.62
CA PRO A 61 13.72 -15.17 6.64
C PRO A 61 14.74 -16.28 6.33
N TRP A 62 14.40 -17.21 5.44
CA TRP A 62 15.23 -18.36 5.06
C TRP A 62 15.94 -18.16 3.71
N GLY A 63 15.96 -16.93 3.18
CA GLY A 63 16.64 -16.59 1.92
C GLY A 63 15.88 -17.00 0.66
N GLY A 64 14.66 -17.55 0.78
CA GLY A 64 13.81 -17.86 -0.34
C GLY A 64 13.20 -16.61 -0.95
N VAL A 65 13.26 -16.49 -2.28
CA VAL A 65 12.76 -15.32 -3.01
C VAL A 65 11.49 -15.67 -3.79
N ALA A 66 10.43 -14.90 -3.60
CA ALA A 66 9.27 -14.93 -4.49
C ALA A 66 9.25 -13.64 -5.29
N THR A 67 9.00 -13.72 -6.60
CA THR A 67 8.85 -12.57 -7.47
C THR A 67 7.52 -12.60 -8.20
N ASN A 68 7.04 -11.44 -8.63
CA ASN A 68 5.90 -11.31 -9.50
C ASN A 68 6.16 -10.18 -10.48
N SER A 69 5.88 -10.41 -11.76
CA SER A 69 5.83 -9.37 -12.77
C SER A 69 4.58 -9.49 -13.60
N GLY A 70 4.12 -8.37 -14.15
CA GLY A 70 2.90 -8.35 -14.94
C GLY A 70 2.59 -6.99 -15.55
N THR A 71 1.43 -6.94 -16.18
CA THR A 71 0.86 -5.76 -16.79
C THR A 71 -0.60 -5.60 -16.38
N VAL A 72 -1.05 -4.36 -16.34
CA VAL A 72 -2.45 -3.98 -16.30
C VAL A 72 -2.69 -3.00 -17.42
N THR A 73 -3.63 -3.30 -18.31
CA THR A 73 -3.95 -2.49 -19.49
C THR A 73 -5.40 -2.06 -19.40
N ARG A 74 -5.66 -0.75 -19.48
CA ARG A 74 -7.02 -0.25 -19.67
C ARG A 74 -7.43 -0.48 -21.12
N THR A 75 -8.48 -1.26 -21.34
CA THR A 75 -8.96 -1.62 -22.70
C THR A 75 -10.12 -0.73 -23.15
N ALA A 76 -10.85 -0.14 -22.21
CA ALA A 76 -11.90 0.86 -22.42
C ALA A 76 -12.19 1.59 -21.09
N PRO A 77 -12.99 2.67 -21.06
CA PRO A 77 -13.40 3.30 -19.80
C PRO A 77 -14.03 2.29 -18.83
N GLY A 78 -13.43 2.15 -17.64
CA GLY A 78 -13.87 1.18 -16.63
C GLY A 78 -13.53 -0.28 -16.92
N GLN A 79 -12.81 -0.58 -18.00
CA GLN A 79 -12.42 -1.93 -18.41
C GLN A 79 -10.89 -2.09 -18.33
N PHE A 80 -10.45 -3.14 -17.65
CA PHE A 80 -9.02 -3.41 -17.44
C PHE A 80 -8.73 -4.89 -17.66
N SER A 81 -7.65 -5.20 -18.37
CA SER A 81 -7.09 -6.54 -18.41
C SER A 81 -5.77 -6.56 -17.65
N ASN A 82 -5.45 -7.68 -17.01
CA ASN A 82 -4.18 -7.88 -16.36
C ASN A 82 -3.60 -9.24 -16.71
N SER A 83 -2.28 -9.32 -16.71
CA SER A 83 -1.56 -10.58 -16.88
C SER A 83 -0.24 -10.55 -16.14
N GLY A 84 0.31 -11.70 -15.79
CA GLY A 84 1.63 -11.76 -15.20
C GLY A 84 2.07 -13.16 -14.83
N THR A 85 3.26 -13.24 -14.23
CA THR A 85 3.82 -14.48 -13.72
C THR A 85 4.37 -14.25 -12.33
N ALA A 86 3.95 -15.09 -11.38
CA ALA A 86 4.57 -15.19 -10.06
C ALA A 86 5.57 -16.36 -10.07
N TYR A 87 6.76 -16.17 -9.50
CA TYR A 87 7.74 -17.22 -9.24
C TYR A 87 7.93 -17.38 -7.74
N GLY A 88 7.91 -18.62 -7.26
CA GLY A 88 8.21 -18.94 -5.86
C GLY A 88 9.69 -19.27 -5.62
N PRO A 89 10.10 -19.43 -4.35
CA PRO A 89 11.48 -19.71 -3.93
C PRO A 89 12.15 -20.95 -4.55
N TYR A 90 11.38 -21.85 -5.15
CA TYR A 90 11.86 -23.11 -5.74
C TYR A 90 11.65 -23.17 -7.26
N GLY A 91 11.60 -22.01 -7.93
CA GLY A 91 11.47 -21.92 -9.40
C GLY A 91 10.09 -22.30 -9.96
N ARG A 92 9.13 -22.66 -9.10
CA ARG A 92 7.74 -22.90 -9.51
C ARG A 92 7.09 -21.57 -9.89
N SER A 93 6.46 -21.54 -11.06
CA SER A 93 5.76 -20.35 -11.55
C SER A 93 4.24 -20.54 -11.60
N VAL A 94 3.53 -19.43 -11.48
CA VAL A 94 2.09 -19.37 -11.73
C VAL A 94 1.84 -18.20 -12.67
N GLN A 95 1.35 -18.51 -13.86
CA GLN A 95 0.83 -17.50 -14.77
C GLN A 95 -0.55 -17.10 -14.30
N HIS A 96 -0.84 -15.81 -14.31
CA HIS A 96 -2.17 -15.30 -13.99
C HIS A 96 -2.62 -14.31 -15.05
N ALA A 97 -3.92 -14.27 -15.29
CA ALA A 97 -4.55 -13.29 -16.14
C ALA A 97 -5.94 -12.97 -15.60
N GLY A 98 -6.47 -11.82 -15.96
CA GLY A 98 -7.83 -11.45 -15.60
C GLY A 98 -8.33 -10.22 -16.32
N ASP A 99 -9.64 -10.02 -16.22
CA ASP A 99 -10.35 -8.90 -16.78
C ASP A 99 -11.28 -8.33 -15.71
N THR A 100 -11.27 -7.01 -15.55
CA THR A 100 -12.14 -6.25 -14.67
C THR A 100 -13.04 -5.34 -15.49
N SER A 101 -14.33 -5.39 -15.20
CA SER A 101 -15.35 -4.58 -15.86
C SER A 101 -16.15 -3.81 -14.84
N CYS A 102 -16.04 -2.48 -14.86
CA CYS A 102 -16.80 -1.60 -13.99
C CYS A 102 -17.81 -0.77 -14.77
N ALA A 103 -19.10 -0.97 -14.50
CA ALA A 103 -20.19 -0.21 -15.09
C ALA A 103 -21.39 -0.14 -14.13
N GLY A 104 -22.11 0.99 -14.12
CA GLY A 104 -23.38 1.12 -13.41
C GLY A 104 -23.31 0.89 -11.89
N GLY A 105 -22.18 1.20 -11.25
CA GLY A 105 -21.98 0.97 -9.80
C GLY A 105 -21.61 -0.48 -9.45
N ALA A 106 -21.43 -1.35 -10.44
CA ALA A 106 -20.90 -2.69 -10.26
C ALA A 106 -19.53 -2.84 -10.92
N CYS A 107 -18.67 -3.65 -10.32
CA CYS A 107 -17.39 -4.08 -10.87
C CYS A 107 -17.32 -5.60 -10.81
N SER A 108 -17.18 -6.26 -11.96
CA SER A 108 -16.90 -7.69 -12.04
C SER A 108 -15.42 -7.91 -12.37
N HIS A 109 -14.88 -9.03 -11.90
CA HIS A 109 -13.55 -9.51 -12.24
C HIS A 109 -13.61 -11.00 -12.54
N THR A 110 -13.04 -11.43 -13.66
CA THR A 110 -12.74 -12.83 -13.93
C THR A 110 -11.23 -13.01 -14.06
N GLY A 111 -10.69 -14.11 -13.55
CA GLY A 111 -9.27 -14.39 -13.72
C GLY A 111 -8.93 -15.86 -13.67
N SER A 112 -7.74 -16.20 -14.13
CA SER A 112 -7.18 -17.53 -14.15
C SER A 112 -5.79 -17.55 -13.52
N MET A 113 -5.43 -18.70 -12.95
CA MET A 113 -4.11 -18.99 -12.42
C MET A 113 -3.69 -20.37 -12.89
N THR A 114 -2.67 -20.44 -13.73
CA THR A 114 -2.15 -21.69 -14.30
C THR A 114 -0.80 -22.01 -13.67
N GLY A 115 -0.69 -23.20 -13.06
CA GLY A 115 0.56 -23.68 -12.48
C GLY A 115 1.47 -24.37 -13.51
N PRO A 116 2.68 -24.79 -13.11
CA PRO A 116 3.67 -25.37 -14.01
C PRO A 116 3.24 -26.68 -14.67
N GLY A 117 2.28 -27.38 -14.06
CA GLY A 117 1.70 -28.62 -14.59
C GLY A 117 0.50 -28.40 -15.52
N GLY A 118 0.22 -27.17 -15.96
CA GLY A 118 -0.91 -26.84 -16.84
C GLY A 118 -2.28 -26.80 -16.14
N ASN A 119 -2.33 -27.18 -14.86
CA ASN A 119 -3.54 -27.12 -14.05
C ASN A 119 -3.94 -25.67 -13.81
N THR A 120 -5.18 -25.32 -14.16
CA THR A 120 -5.70 -23.95 -14.09
C THR A 120 -6.83 -23.85 -13.06
N ALA A 121 -6.72 -22.90 -12.14
CA ALA A 121 -7.84 -22.45 -11.33
C ALA A 121 -8.42 -21.17 -11.93
N THR A 122 -9.74 -20.98 -11.80
CA THR A 122 -10.42 -19.76 -12.24
C THR A 122 -11.11 -19.07 -11.08
N THR A 123 -11.28 -17.77 -11.21
CA THR A 123 -11.95 -16.91 -10.23
C THR A 123 -12.95 -16.03 -10.95
N ALA A 124 -14.08 -15.79 -10.31
CA ALA A 124 -15.04 -14.79 -10.73
C ALA A 124 -15.49 -14.02 -9.49
N ASN A 125 -15.66 -12.72 -9.61
CA ASN A 125 -16.12 -11.88 -8.51
C ASN A 125 -16.94 -10.72 -9.08
N THR A 126 -17.91 -10.25 -8.31
CA THR A 126 -18.65 -9.02 -8.57
C THR A 126 -18.81 -8.28 -7.27
N VAL A 127 -18.59 -6.97 -7.30
CA VAL A 127 -18.92 -6.05 -6.21
C VAL A 127 -19.88 -5.02 -6.77
N THR A 128 -21.00 -4.81 -6.10
CA THR A 128 -22.02 -3.85 -6.49
C THR A 128 -22.25 -2.86 -5.35
N ARG A 129 -22.28 -1.58 -5.69
CA ARG A 129 -22.70 -0.50 -4.80
C ARG A 129 -24.08 0.00 -5.24
N SER A 130 -25.11 -0.42 -4.53
CA SER A 130 -26.50 -0.05 -4.86
C SER A 130 -26.88 1.34 -4.32
N ALA A 131 -26.23 1.79 -3.25
CA ALA A 131 -26.43 3.11 -2.65
C ALA A 131 -25.22 3.49 -1.77
N PRO A 132 -25.11 4.75 -1.28
CA PRO A 132 -24.09 5.11 -0.29
C PRO A 132 -24.14 4.21 0.94
N GLY A 133 -22.99 3.59 1.27
CA GLY A 133 -22.91 2.67 2.40
C GLY A 133 -23.54 1.29 2.17
N GLN A 134 -24.07 1.01 0.98
CA GLN A 134 -24.73 -0.26 0.63
C GLN A 134 -23.92 -0.98 -0.44
N TYR A 135 -23.31 -2.10 -0.06
CA TYR A 135 -22.45 -2.90 -0.92
C TYR A 135 -22.83 -4.37 -0.84
N SER A 136 -22.80 -5.05 -1.98
CA SER A 136 -22.86 -6.51 -2.05
C SER A 136 -21.67 -7.03 -2.84
N SER A 137 -21.16 -8.18 -2.47
CA SER A 137 -20.16 -8.90 -3.27
C SER A 137 -20.51 -10.37 -3.38
N SER A 138 -20.17 -10.97 -4.50
CA SER A 138 -20.26 -12.41 -4.70
C SER A 138 -19.15 -12.87 -5.62
N GLY A 139 -18.67 -14.08 -5.39
CA GLY A 139 -17.65 -14.64 -6.27
C GLY A 139 -17.45 -16.12 -6.07
N SER A 140 -16.61 -16.68 -6.91
CA SER A 140 -16.26 -18.09 -6.93
C SER A 140 -14.78 -18.30 -7.19
N VAL A 141 -14.28 -19.42 -6.69
CA VAL A 141 -12.98 -19.98 -7.05
C VAL A 141 -13.21 -21.43 -7.46
N THR A 142 -12.90 -21.74 -8.70
CA THR A 142 -13.01 -23.09 -9.27
C THR A 142 -11.61 -23.66 -9.45
N GLY A 143 -11.33 -24.76 -8.77
CA GLY A 143 -10.06 -25.45 -8.91
C GLY A 143 -9.93 -26.22 -10.23
N PRO A 144 -8.73 -26.73 -10.56
CA PRO A 144 -8.49 -27.49 -11.79
C PRO A 144 -9.38 -28.73 -11.94
N ASN A 145 -9.85 -29.28 -10.83
CA ASN A 145 -10.73 -30.45 -10.79
C ASN A 145 -12.23 -30.10 -10.88
N GLY A 146 -12.59 -28.86 -11.22
CA GLY A 146 -13.98 -28.39 -11.33
C GLY A 146 -14.69 -28.07 -10.00
N ASN A 147 -14.08 -28.46 -8.88
CA ASN A 147 -14.57 -28.14 -7.53
C ASN A 147 -14.60 -26.64 -7.30
N THR A 148 -15.77 -26.09 -6.99
CA THR A 148 -16.01 -24.65 -6.87
C THR A 148 -16.41 -24.27 -5.45
N SER A 149 -15.73 -23.27 -4.89
CA SER A 149 -16.16 -22.59 -3.67
C SER A 149 -16.72 -21.23 -4.04
N THR A 150 -17.77 -20.78 -3.36
CA THR A 150 -18.42 -19.49 -3.60
C THR A 150 -18.43 -18.65 -2.35
N HIS A 151 -18.56 -17.33 -2.51
CA HIS A 151 -18.84 -16.44 -1.40
C HIS A 151 -19.93 -15.45 -1.78
N THR A 152 -20.66 -14.99 -0.77
CA THR A 152 -21.55 -13.83 -0.84
C THR A 152 -21.32 -12.98 0.39
N ALA A 153 -21.35 -11.66 0.24
CA ALA A 153 -21.22 -10.74 1.36
C ALA A 153 -21.98 -9.44 1.10
N PHE A 154 -22.37 -8.78 2.18
CA PHE A 154 -23.13 -7.55 2.19
C PHE A 154 -22.56 -6.61 3.25
N THR A 155 -22.61 -5.32 2.95
CA THR A 155 -22.31 -4.24 3.88
C THR A 155 -23.43 -3.23 3.80
N ASN A 156 -24.09 -2.99 4.92
CA ASN A 156 -25.19 -2.04 5.02
C ASN A 156 -24.86 -1.03 6.12
N CYS A 157 -24.62 0.21 5.73
CA CYS A 157 -24.38 1.30 6.66
C CYS A 157 -25.61 2.20 6.79
N ALA A 158 -26.01 2.45 8.04
CA ALA A 158 -27.07 3.38 8.40
C ALA A 158 -26.63 4.20 9.62
N GLY A 159 -26.61 5.52 9.48
CA GLY A 159 -26.11 6.42 10.51
C GLY A 159 -24.65 6.14 10.86
N TYR A 160 -24.38 5.88 12.13
CA TYR A 160 -23.04 5.61 12.66
C TYR A 160 -22.65 4.12 12.66
N THR A 161 -23.54 3.24 12.19
CA THR A 161 -23.32 1.79 12.23
C THR A 161 -23.26 1.22 10.82
N CYS A 162 -22.28 0.36 10.60
CA CYS A 162 -22.17 -0.49 9.43
C CYS A 162 -22.25 -1.95 9.85
N ASN A 163 -23.24 -2.67 9.32
CA ASN A 163 -23.37 -4.11 9.49
C ASN A 163 -22.75 -4.82 8.29
N ARG A 164 -22.05 -5.92 8.57
CA ARG A 164 -21.46 -6.79 7.55
C ARG A 164 -21.96 -8.21 7.79
N TYR A 165 -22.31 -8.90 6.73
CA TYR A 165 -22.65 -10.32 6.81
C TYR A 165 -22.35 -11.00 5.48
N GLY A 166 -22.14 -12.30 5.52
CA GLY A 166 -21.84 -13.07 4.34
C GLY A 166 -21.66 -14.54 4.65
N ALA A 167 -21.48 -15.32 3.58
CA ALA A 167 -21.21 -16.74 3.66
C ALA A 167 -20.15 -17.13 2.63
N VAL A 168 -19.38 -18.15 2.96
CA VAL A 168 -18.52 -18.87 2.02
C VAL A 168 -18.99 -20.31 1.97
N ASP A 169 -19.43 -20.78 0.81
CA ASP A 169 -19.73 -22.18 0.58
C ASP A 169 -18.50 -22.83 -0.06
N THR A 170 -17.98 -23.85 0.61
CA THR A 170 -16.78 -24.55 0.18
C THR A 170 -17.14 -25.65 -0.80
N ALA A 171 -16.21 -25.96 -1.70
CA ALA A 171 -16.38 -27.08 -2.63
C ALA A 171 -16.58 -28.45 -1.94
N GLY A 172 -16.20 -28.56 -0.65
CA GLY A 172 -16.41 -29.75 0.17
C GLY A 172 -17.79 -29.86 0.81
N GLY A 173 -18.72 -28.94 0.52
CA GLY A 173 -20.10 -28.95 1.04
C GLY A 173 -20.27 -28.34 2.44
N GLY A 174 -19.25 -27.68 2.99
CA GLY A 174 -19.36 -26.88 4.21
C GLY A 174 -19.60 -25.41 3.92
N THR A 175 -20.19 -24.70 4.88
CA THR A 175 -20.48 -23.26 4.82
C THR A 175 -19.85 -22.53 6.00
N VAL A 176 -19.22 -21.39 5.75
CA VAL A 176 -18.77 -20.44 6.78
C VAL A 176 -19.61 -19.18 6.69
N ALA A 177 -20.59 -19.05 7.56
CA ALA A 177 -21.39 -17.82 7.69
C ALA A 177 -20.71 -16.87 8.67
N HIS A 178 -20.67 -15.58 8.35
CA HIS A 178 -20.14 -14.56 9.23
C HIS A 178 -21.05 -13.34 9.28
N SER A 179 -21.03 -12.66 10.42
CA SER A 179 -21.74 -11.40 10.62
C SER A 179 -20.97 -10.51 11.58
N GLY A 180 -21.20 -9.20 11.54
CA GLY A 180 -20.56 -8.26 12.43
C GLY A 180 -21.06 -6.84 12.23
N SER A 181 -20.61 -5.95 13.11
CA SER A 181 -20.92 -4.53 13.04
C SER A 181 -19.70 -3.69 13.38
N ALA A 182 -19.68 -2.46 12.88
CA ALA A 182 -18.80 -1.39 13.34
C ALA A 182 -19.67 -0.15 13.62
N THR A 183 -19.62 0.36 14.85
CA THR A 183 -20.41 1.51 15.28
C THR A 183 -19.49 2.60 15.81
N SER A 184 -19.56 3.78 15.22
CA SER A 184 -18.96 4.97 15.83
C SER A 184 -19.82 5.41 17.01
N VAL A 185 -19.27 5.38 18.22
CA VAL A 185 -19.97 5.77 19.46
C VAL A 185 -19.54 7.15 19.95
N ALA A 186 -18.38 7.63 19.51
CA ALA A 186 -17.84 8.95 19.76
C ALA A 186 -16.79 9.30 18.68
N PRO A 187 -16.40 10.57 18.51
CA PRO A 187 -15.29 10.94 17.63
C PRO A 187 -14.03 10.12 17.93
N GLY A 188 -13.52 9.41 16.93
CA GLY A 188 -12.32 8.57 17.08
C GLY A 188 -12.52 7.25 17.84
N VAL A 189 -13.74 6.89 18.24
CA VAL A 189 -14.05 5.64 18.96
C VAL A 189 -15.03 4.78 18.17
N VAL A 190 -14.58 3.59 17.79
CA VAL A 190 -15.38 2.60 17.06
C VAL A 190 -15.47 1.31 17.87
N VAL A 191 -16.69 0.84 18.08
CA VAL A 191 -16.97 -0.48 18.66
C VAL A 191 -17.26 -1.45 17.53
N THR A 192 -16.61 -2.60 17.54
CA THR A 192 -16.81 -3.66 16.56
C THR A 192 -17.30 -4.95 17.22
N SER A 193 -18.13 -5.68 16.49
CA SER A 193 -18.53 -7.04 16.84
C SER A 193 -18.41 -7.94 15.60
N GLY A 194 -18.19 -9.23 15.82
CA GLY A 194 -18.05 -10.21 14.77
C GLY A 194 -18.38 -11.61 15.25
N SER A 195 -18.96 -12.42 14.39
CA SER A 195 -19.11 -13.85 14.56
C SER A 195 -18.83 -14.56 13.25
N ALA A 196 -18.26 -15.75 13.33
CA ALA A 196 -18.12 -16.67 12.21
C ALA A 196 -18.48 -18.08 12.67
N THR A 197 -19.41 -18.70 11.96
CA THR A 197 -19.86 -20.07 12.20
C THR A 197 -19.50 -20.91 10.99
N ALA A 198 -18.59 -21.86 11.20
CA ALA A 198 -18.24 -22.87 10.21
C ALA A 198 -19.09 -24.11 10.47
N THR A 199 -19.90 -24.49 9.49
CA THR A 199 -20.72 -25.70 9.53
C THR A 199 -20.29 -26.63 8.40
N ASN A 200 -19.99 -27.88 8.75
CA ASN A 200 -19.86 -28.98 7.80
C ASN A 200 -21.03 -29.94 8.00
N VAL A 201 -21.11 -30.98 7.17
CA VAL A 201 -22.21 -31.97 7.17
C VAL A 201 -22.56 -32.52 8.58
N SER A 202 -21.60 -32.59 9.50
CA SER A 202 -21.79 -33.20 10.83
C SER A 202 -21.36 -32.35 12.03
N HIS A 203 -20.77 -31.17 11.81
CA HIS A 203 -20.20 -30.37 12.91
C HIS A 203 -20.39 -28.88 12.66
N SER A 204 -20.54 -28.11 13.73
CA SER A 204 -20.57 -26.66 13.68
C SER A 204 -19.67 -26.06 14.76
N THR A 205 -18.89 -25.05 14.39
CA THR A 205 -18.00 -24.30 15.28
C THR A 205 -18.24 -22.82 15.09
N THR A 206 -18.49 -22.11 16.19
CA THR A 206 -18.67 -20.65 16.17
C THR A 206 -17.54 -19.95 16.93
N VAL A 207 -16.99 -18.90 16.32
CA VAL A 207 -16.06 -17.98 16.94
C VAL A 207 -16.72 -16.61 17.01
N VAL A 208 -16.69 -15.97 18.18
CA VAL A 208 -17.22 -14.63 18.40
C VAL A 208 -16.08 -13.71 18.83
N THR A 209 -16.06 -12.50 18.27
CA THR A 209 -15.07 -11.47 18.57
C THR A 209 -15.75 -10.12 18.76
N GLY A 210 -15.11 -9.25 19.52
CA GLY A 210 -15.53 -7.87 19.70
C GLY A 210 -14.37 -7.04 20.20
N ALA A 211 -14.30 -5.78 19.78
CA ALA A 211 -13.23 -4.87 20.16
C ALA A 211 -13.75 -3.43 20.22
N THR A 212 -13.08 -2.60 21.00
CA THR A 212 -13.22 -1.15 20.96
C THR A 212 -11.90 -0.55 20.53
N VAL A 213 -11.91 0.27 19.50
CA VAL A 213 -10.72 0.94 18.97
C VAL A 213 -10.88 2.44 19.19
N SER A 214 -9.92 3.04 19.89
CA SER A 214 -9.83 4.49 20.08
C SER A 214 -8.54 5.02 19.48
N THR A 215 -8.63 6.02 18.61
CA THR A 215 -7.45 6.77 18.18
C THR A 215 -7.14 7.85 19.21
N ALA A 216 -6.12 7.64 20.04
CA ALA A 216 -5.57 8.72 20.85
C ALA A 216 -4.77 9.66 19.93
N ALA A 217 -5.10 10.95 19.94
CA ALA A 217 -4.24 11.95 19.31
C ALA A 217 -2.90 11.96 20.04
N VAL A 218 -1.80 11.66 19.35
CA VAL A 218 -0.46 11.93 19.87
C VAL A 218 -0.29 13.44 19.84
N ILE A 219 -0.49 14.09 20.99
CA ILE A 219 -0.11 15.49 21.16
C ILE A 219 1.41 15.50 21.29
N VAL A 220 2.10 15.91 20.22
CA VAL A 220 3.52 16.26 20.29
C VAL A 220 3.59 17.55 21.10
N ALA A 221 3.96 17.44 22.37
CA ALA A 221 4.28 18.62 23.17
C ALA A 221 5.41 19.39 22.45
N PRO A 222 5.30 20.71 22.26
CA PRO A 222 6.41 21.49 21.73
C PRO A 222 7.64 21.28 22.62
N PRO A 223 8.85 21.18 22.04
CA PRO A 223 10.06 21.00 22.82
C PRO A 223 10.18 22.13 23.85
N PRO A 224 10.68 21.84 25.07
CA PRO A 224 10.86 22.87 26.09
C PRO A 224 11.73 24.00 25.52
N PRO A 225 11.41 25.27 25.85
CA PRO A 225 12.19 26.40 25.36
C PRO A 225 13.66 26.22 25.73
N PRO A 226 14.59 26.53 24.80
CA PRO A 226 16.01 26.38 25.07
C PRO A 226 16.40 27.16 26.33
N PRO A 227 17.31 26.62 27.17
CA PRO A 227 17.78 27.33 28.36
C PRO A 227 18.29 28.71 27.98
N ALA A 228 17.87 29.74 28.70
CA ALA A 228 18.38 31.09 28.49
C ALA A 228 19.90 31.09 28.72
N THR A 229 20.67 31.30 27.66
CA THR A 229 22.12 31.52 27.76
C THR A 229 22.35 32.89 28.38
N VAL A 230 22.75 32.90 29.65
CA VAL A 230 23.23 34.12 30.31
C VAL A 230 24.58 34.48 29.70
N TYR A 231 24.62 35.59 28.95
CA TYR A 231 25.87 36.16 28.47
C TYR A 231 26.58 36.86 29.63
N VAL A 232 27.69 36.29 30.10
CA VAL A 232 28.59 36.97 31.05
C VAL A 232 29.59 37.77 30.24
N ALA A 233 29.49 39.10 30.29
CA ALA A 233 30.48 39.97 29.67
C ALA A 233 31.86 39.75 30.30
N PRO A 234 32.96 39.71 29.52
CA PRO A 234 34.31 39.60 30.07
C PRO A 234 34.60 40.75 31.03
N ALA A 235 35.11 40.44 32.23
CA ALA A 235 35.50 41.45 33.20
C ALA A 235 36.58 42.36 32.60
N GLN A 236 36.41 43.68 32.70
CA GLN A 236 37.44 44.63 32.29
C GLN A 236 38.68 44.41 33.17
N GLN A 237 39.83 44.19 32.53
CA GLN A 237 41.07 44.03 33.29
C GLN A 237 41.47 45.37 33.91
N PRO A 238 41.91 45.39 35.18
CA PRO A 238 42.35 46.61 35.83
C PRO A 238 43.66 47.09 35.21
N ALA A 239 43.72 48.38 34.87
CA ALA A 239 44.94 49.01 34.40
C ALA A 239 46.02 48.96 35.48
N VAL A 240 47.25 48.59 35.11
CA VAL A 240 48.37 48.41 36.04
C VAL A 240 49.40 49.51 35.80
N TRP A 241 49.84 50.15 36.89
CA TRP A 241 50.93 51.12 36.82
C TRP A 241 52.25 50.38 36.68
N VAL A 242 52.95 50.65 35.58
CA VAL A 242 54.29 50.15 35.34
C VAL A 242 55.27 51.26 35.68
N PRO A 243 56.11 51.09 36.72
CA PRO A 243 57.20 52.02 37.00
C PRO A 243 58.16 52.13 35.80
N GLY A 244 58.86 53.26 35.72
CA GLY A 244 59.80 53.51 34.62
C GLY A 244 60.84 52.40 34.53
N HIS A 245 61.12 51.94 33.32
CA HIS A 245 62.03 50.84 33.09
C HIS A 245 62.78 51.01 31.77
N TRP A 246 63.92 50.33 31.64
CA TRP A 246 64.68 50.27 30.40
C TRP A 246 64.13 49.17 29.51
N VAL A 247 63.92 49.48 28.22
CA VAL A 247 63.73 48.49 27.18
C VAL A 247 64.92 48.60 26.24
N GLY A 248 65.86 47.66 26.37
CA GLY A 248 67.17 47.76 25.73
C GLY A 248 67.93 48.98 26.23
N THR A 249 68.34 49.87 25.32
CA THR A 249 69.06 51.11 25.65
C THR A 249 68.16 52.34 25.66
N VAL A 250 66.83 52.17 25.75
CA VAL A 250 65.86 53.29 25.82
C VAL A 250 65.13 53.25 27.15
N TRP A 251 65.12 54.38 27.86
CA TRP A 251 64.36 54.52 29.10
C TRP A 251 62.91 54.88 28.79
N VAL A 252 62.00 54.05 29.29
CA VAL A 252 60.56 54.30 29.22
C VAL A 252 60.10 54.85 30.57
N PRO A 253 59.54 56.07 30.63
CA PRO A 253 58.96 56.60 31.85
C PRO A 253 57.77 55.76 32.33
N ALA A 254 57.45 55.90 33.62
CA ALA A 254 56.35 55.18 34.22
C ALA A 254 55.02 55.50 33.50
N HIS A 255 54.22 54.47 33.23
CA HIS A 255 52.97 54.56 32.49
C HIS A 255 51.96 53.52 32.95
N TRP A 256 50.69 53.76 32.62
CA TRP A 256 49.61 52.78 32.83
C TRP A 256 49.49 51.88 31.61
N ALA A 257 49.35 50.58 31.85
CA ALA A 257 49.05 49.56 30.84
C ALA A 257 47.71 48.88 31.12
#